data_AF-A0A0C9YA66-F1
#
_entry.id   AF-A0A0C9YA66-F1
#
_cell.length_a   1.000
_cell.length_b   1.000
_cell.length_c   1.000
_cell.angle_alpha   90.00
_cell.angle_beta   90.00
_cell.angle_gamma   90.00
#
_symmetry.space_group_name_H-M   'P 1'
#
loop_
_entity.id
_entity.type
_entity.pdbx_description
1 polymer ?
#
loop_
_entity_poly.entity_id
_entity_poly.type
_entity_poly.pdbx_seq_one_letter_code
_entity_poly.pdbx_strand_id
1 'polypeptide(L)'
;IQAWKDCFAVLRGGLQHVVRNISLTVDIWPLHFQQPYLAMTAHYIAEVSNSLQFMSALIGFHHLCDKHTGKALACTILYLLDWAGITTKV
;
A
#
# COMPACT_ATOMS: atom_id res chain seq x y z
N ILE A 1 8.00 -5.47 15.58
CA ILE A 1 7.89 -4.10 15.00
C ILE A 1 9.15 -3.71 14.21
N GLN A 2 10.38 -3.85 14.75
CA GLN A 2 11.59 -3.42 14.03
C GLN A 2 11.83 -4.18 12.71
N ALA A 3 11.81 -5.52 12.73
CA ALA A 3 11.96 -6.32 11.52
C ALA A 3 10.96 -5.95 10.41
N TRP A 4 9.72 -5.58 10.79
CA TRP A 4 8.74 -5.09 9.83
C TRP A 4 9.15 -3.75 9.22
N LYS A 5 9.65 -2.80 10.03
CA LYS A 5 10.13 -1.50 9.54
C LYS A 5 11.31 -1.68 8.57
N ASP A 6 12.20 -2.61 8.88
CA ASP A 6 13.36 -2.90 8.04
C ASP A 6 12.91 -3.51 6.69
N CYS A 7 12.02 -4.51 6.73
CA CYS A 7 11.41 -5.07 5.52
C CYS A 7 10.64 -4.01 4.72
N PHE A 8 9.90 -3.13 5.40
CA PHE A 8 9.13 -2.07 4.76
C PHE A 8 10.03 -1.02 4.11
N ALA A 9 11.17 -0.67 4.72
CA ALA A 9 12.14 0.24 4.13
C ALA A 9 12.72 -0.32 2.82
N VAL A 10 13.03 -1.62 2.78
CA VAL A 10 13.47 -2.32 1.57
C VAL A 10 12.37 -2.32 0.51
N LEU A 11 11.14 -2.69 0.90
CA LEU A 11 9.98 -2.67 0.00
C LEU A 11 9.76 -1.27 -0.60
N ARG A 12 9.77 -0.23 0.24
CA ARG A 12 9.62 1.17 -0.19
C ARG A 12 10.66 1.57 -1.22
N GLY A 13 11.93 1.22 -0.99
CA GLY A 13 12.99 1.44 -1.97
C GLY A 13 12.73 0.71 -3.29
N GLY A 14 12.34 -0.56 -3.24
CA GLY A 14 12.01 -1.35 -4.44
C GLY A 14 10.85 -0.75 -5.26
N LEU A 15 9.78 -0.32 -4.58
CA LEU A 15 8.61 0.28 -5.23
C LEU A 15 8.97 1.56 -6.01
N GLN A 16 9.92 2.35 -5.50
CA GLN A 16 10.43 3.55 -6.19
C GLN A 16 11.21 3.26 -7.48
N HIS A 17 11.60 2.00 -7.73
CA HIS A 17 12.30 1.59 -8.96
C HIS A 17 11.43 0.78 -9.94
N VAL A 18 10.17 0.48 -9.59
CA VAL A 18 9.23 -0.15 -10.53
C VAL A 18 9.10 0.71 -11.79
N VAL A 19 9.35 0.09 -12.95
CA VAL A 19 9.41 0.77 -14.26
C VAL A 19 8.03 1.17 -14.77
N ARG A 20 6.99 0.41 -14.39
CA ARG A 20 5.59 0.60 -14.82
C ARG A 20 4.72 1.10 -13.68
N ASN A 21 3.48 1.46 -14.00
CA ASN A 21 2.49 1.84 -13.01
C ASN A 21 2.20 0.69 -12.03
N ILE A 22 1.89 1.07 -10.81
CA ILE A 22 1.52 0.21 -9.70
C ILE A 22 0.01 0.23 -9.60
N SER A 23 -0.63 -0.93 -9.70
CA SER A 23 -2.05 -1.07 -9.41
C SER A 23 -2.25 -1.29 -7.92
N LEU A 24 -3.35 -0.77 -7.37
CA LEU A 24 -3.67 -0.93 -5.95
C LEU A 24 -4.98 -1.66 -5.77
N THR A 25 -5.03 -2.54 -4.78
CA THR A 25 -6.30 -2.96 -4.18
C THR A 25 -6.39 -2.38 -2.77
N VAL A 26 -7.58 -1.90 -2.44
CA VAL A 26 -7.91 -1.36 -1.11
C VAL A 26 -9.08 -2.15 -0.58
N ASP A 27 -8.81 -2.96 0.43
CA ASP A 27 -9.79 -3.81 1.08
C ASP A 27 -10.17 -3.13 2.40
N ILE A 28 -11.47 -2.87 2.60
CA ILE A 28 -12.00 -2.21 3.80
C ILE A 28 -13.00 -3.16 4.47
N TRP A 29 -12.78 -3.42 5.76
CA TRP A 29 -13.67 -4.29 6.54
C TRP A 29 -13.69 -3.88 8.02
N PRO A 30 -14.79 -4.16 8.73
CA PRO A 30 -14.82 -4.02 10.19
C PRO A 30 -14.02 -5.15 10.86
N LEU A 31 -13.24 -4.82 11.89
CA LEU A 31 -12.56 -5.78 12.76
C LEU A 31 -12.94 -5.49 14.21
N HIS A 32 -13.77 -6.36 14.79
CA HIS A 32 -14.28 -6.30 16.18
C HIS A 32 -14.91 -4.93 16.58
N PHE A 33 -16.05 -4.96 17.26
CA PHE A 33 -16.72 -3.73 17.75
C PHE A 33 -16.92 -2.62 16.69
N GLN A 34 -17.15 -3.01 15.43
CA GLN A 34 -17.39 -2.09 14.30
C GLN A 34 -16.23 -1.14 13.97
N GLN A 35 -15.01 -1.40 14.42
CA GLN A 35 -13.85 -0.59 14.04
C GLN A 35 -13.41 -0.93 12.61
N PRO A 36 -13.49 0.01 11.67
CA PRO A 36 -13.17 -0.24 10.27
C PRO A 36 -11.65 -0.15 10.05
N TYR A 37 -11.12 -1.13 9.34
CA TYR A 37 -9.73 -1.17 8.92
C TYR A 37 -9.65 -1.15 7.40
N LEU A 38 -8.51 -0.65 6.92
CA LEU A 38 -8.16 -0.58 5.53
C LEU A 38 -6.82 -1.27 5.35
N ALA A 39 -6.77 -2.27 4.47
CA ALA A 39 -5.53 -2.81 3.94
C ALA A 39 -5.32 -2.33 2.51
N MET A 40 -4.10 -1.92 2.19
CA MET A 40 -3.70 -1.48 0.86
C MET A 40 -2.58 -2.36 0.34
N THR A 41 -2.82 -2.99 -0.80
CA THR A 41 -1.88 -3.88 -1.46
C THR A 41 -1.47 -3.30 -2.80
N ALA A 42 -0.16 -3.17 -3.01
CA ALA A 42 0.43 -2.80 -4.29
C ALA A 42 0.67 -4.03 -5.14
N HIS A 43 0.26 -3.96 -6.40
CA HIS A 43 0.44 -4.97 -7.42
C HIS A 43 1.26 -4.38 -8.57
N TYR A 44 2.37 -5.02 -8.92
CA TYR A 44 3.29 -4.49 -9.92
C TYR A 44 4.04 -5.61 -10.63
N ILE A 45 4.65 -5.28 -11.76
CA ILE A 45 5.54 -6.19 -12.49
C ILE A 45 6.98 -5.77 -12.20
N ALA A 46 7.80 -6.70 -11.74
CA ALA A 46 9.23 -6.50 -11.53
C ALA A 46 10.04 -7.42 -12.45
N GLU A 47 11.21 -6.96 -12.88
CA GLU A 47 12.18 -7.81 -13.55
C GLU A 47 13.05 -8.50 -12.48
N VAL A 48 13.00 -9.82 -12.46
CA VAL A 48 13.77 -10.67 -11.55
C VAL A 48 14.51 -11.69 -12.39
N SER A 49 15.84 -11.64 -12.39
CA SER A 49 16.70 -12.57 -13.14
C SER A 49 16.32 -12.68 -14.63
N ASN A 50 16.14 -11.54 -15.30
CA ASN A 50 15.73 -11.44 -16.71
C ASN A 50 14.32 -12.01 -17.01
N SER A 51 13.47 -12.14 -16.00
CA SER A 51 12.08 -12.56 -16.14
C SER A 51 11.13 -11.54 -15.54
N LEU A 52 10.01 -11.25 -16.21
CA LEU A 52 8.96 -10.42 -15.65
C LEU A 52 8.10 -11.25 -14.69
N GLN A 53 8.03 -10.81 -13.44
CA GLN A 53 7.24 -11.47 -12.40
C GLN A 53 6.18 -10.51 -11.85
N PHE A 54 4.99 -11.06 -11.63
CA PHE A 54 3.94 -10.37 -10.90
C PHE A 54 4.25 -10.37 -9.41
N MET A 55 4.25 -9.19 -8.82
CA MET A 55 4.55 -8.96 -7.41
C MET A 55 3.31 -8.37 -6.73
N SER A 56 3.08 -8.79 -5.49
CA SER A 56 2.03 -8.24 -4.63
C SER A 56 2.61 -7.99 -3.25
N ALA A 57 2.38 -6.79 -2.69
CA ALA A 57 2.94 -6.41 -1.41
C ALA A 57 1.96 -5.53 -0.62
N LEU A 58 1.74 -5.88 0.65
CA LEU A 58 0.97 -5.06 1.58
C LEU A 58 1.78 -3.80 1.94
N ILE A 59 1.27 -2.63 1.56
CA ILE A 59 1.94 -1.34 1.79
C ILE A 59 1.34 -0.54 2.94
N GLY A 60 0.12 -0.90 3.38
CA GLY A 60 -0.53 -0.24 4.50
C GLY A 60 -1.58 -1.11 5.17
N PHE A 61 -1.64 -1.03 6.50
CA PHE A 61 -2.76 -1.49 7.31
C PHE A 61 -3.12 -0.34 8.26
N HIS A 62 -4.33 0.20 8.13
CA HIS A 62 -4.71 1.45 8.77
C HIS A 62 -6.07 1.33 9.43
N HIS A 63 -6.16 1.76 10.69
CA HIS A 63 -7.43 1.92 11.38
C HIS A 63 -8.10 3.22 10.94
N LEU A 64 -9.35 3.14 10.45
CA LEU A 64 -10.10 4.31 10.00
C LEU A 64 -10.82 4.94 11.20
N CYS A 65 -10.22 5.96 11.80
CA CYS A 65 -10.72 6.60 13.04
C CYS A 65 -11.91 7.57 12.85
N ASP A 66 -12.55 7.65 11.67
CA ASP A 66 -13.52 8.72 11.38
C ASP A 66 -14.53 8.37 10.26
N LYS A 67 -15.37 9.33 9.86
CA LYS A 67 -16.42 9.22 8.84
C LYS A 67 -15.92 8.59 7.53
N HIS A 68 -16.59 7.54 7.06
CA HIS A 68 -16.36 6.85 5.77
C HIS A 68 -16.79 7.66 4.53
N THR A 69 -16.57 8.97 4.54
CA THR A 69 -16.81 9.79 3.36
C THR A 69 -15.74 9.51 2.30
N GLY A 70 -16.08 9.67 1.02
CA GLY A 70 -15.11 9.53 -0.07
C GLY A 70 -13.89 10.44 0.10
N LYS A 71 -14.08 11.66 0.65
CA LYS A 71 -12.97 12.58 0.95
C LYS A 71 -12.02 12.04 2.02
N ALA A 72 -12.55 11.50 3.12
CA ALA A 72 -11.72 10.94 4.18
C ALA A 72 -10.93 9.71 3.68
N LEU A 73 -11.58 8.83 2.91
CA LEU A 73 -10.91 7.68 2.30
C LEU A 73 -9.82 8.11 1.31
N ALA A 74 -10.07 9.11 0.47
CA ALA A 74 -9.08 9.65 -0.44
C ALA A 74 -7.87 10.25 0.31
N CYS A 75 -8.10 11.00 1.40
CA CYS A 75 -7.04 11.51 2.25
C CYS A 75 -6.20 10.38 2.87
N THR A 76 -6.84 9.33 3.41
CA THR A 76 -6.13 8.17 3.95
C THR A 76 -5.32 7.45 2.88
N ILE A 77 -5.88 7.28 1.68
CA ILE A 77 -5.18 6.65 0.55
C ILE A 77 -3.95 7.47 0.17
N LEU A 78 -4.08 8.77 -0.04
CA LEU A 78 -2.95 9.65 -0.37
C LEU A 78 -1.85 9.60 0.70
N TYR A 79 -2.23 9.63 1.98
CA TYR A 79 -1.27 9.46 3.08
C TYR A 79 -0.50 8.15 2.99
N LEU A 80 -1.19 7.03 2.69
CA LEU A 80 -0.54 5.72 2.56
C LEU A 80 0.36 5.63 1.31
N LEU A 81 0.01 6.33 0.22
CA LEU A 81 0.85 6.43 -0.97
C LEU A 81 2.12 7.25 -0.73
N ASP A 82 2.00 8.38 -0.05
CA ASP A 82 3.13 9.21 0.35
C ASP A 82 4.04 8.45 1.32
N TRP A 83 3.46 7.74 2.28
CA TRP A 83 4.17 6.85 3.21
C TRP A 83 4.99 5.76 2.47
N ALA A 84 4.40 5.16 1.44
CA ALA A 84 5.04 4.18 0.58
C ALA A 84 5.93 4.81 -0.53
N GLY A 85 5.96 6.14 -0.66
CA GLY A 85 6.77 6.85 -1.64
C GLY A 85 6.41 6.55 -3.10
N ILE A 86 5.14 6.25 -3.39
CA ILE A 86 4.67 5.82 -4.72
C ILE A 86 3.56 6.70 -5.31
N THR A 87 3.29 7.87 -4.74
CA THR A 87 2.19 8.77 -5.14
C THR A 87 2.18 9.10 -6.64
N THR A 88 3.34 9.19 -7.28
CA THR A 88 3.48 9.49 -8.72
C THR A 88 3.53 8.24 -9.60
N LYS A 89 3.30 7.04 -9.05
CA LYS A 89 3.45 5.74 -9.73
C LYS A 89 2.16 4.95 -9.86
N VAL A 90 1.06 5.46 -9.33
CA VAL A 90 -0.26 4.82 -9.37
C VAL A 90 -0.97 5.20 -10.66
#